data_AF-A0A2V5N5J5-F1
#
_entry.id   AF-A0A2V5N5J5-F1
#
_cell.length_a   1.000
_cell.length_b   1.000
_cell.length_c   1.000
_cell.angle_alpha   90.00
_cell.angle_beta   90.00
_cell.angle_gamma   90.00
#
_symmetry.space_group_name_H-M   'P 1'
#
loop_
_entity.id
_entity.type
_entity.pdbx_description
1 polymer ?
#
loop_
_entity_poly.entity_id
_entity_poly.type
_entity_poly.pdbx_seq_one_letter_code
_entity_poly.pdbx_strand_id
1 'polypeptide(L)'
;MSGFLRGLQQPEYVHTVINPLPVYGLGIGLFALIIAMFLRNRSAHIPALTVIFLAAASAWPVKYYGDQAYDRVLSMSDEPGSAWLAAHEDRADKFIWSFYLLAAVAATAIVLPRKFPKAA
;
A
#
# COMPACT_ATOMS: atom_id res chain seq x y z
N MET A 1 11.43 9.54 23.56
CA MET A 1 11.29 8.23 22.90
C MET A 1 10.12 7.38 23.41
N SER A 2 9.47 7.71 24.54
CA SER A 2 8.32 6.96 25.07
C SER A 2 7.01 7.15 24.28
N GLY A 3 6.77 8.34 23.72
CA GLY A 3 5.53 8.65 22.99
C GLY A 3 5.35 7.86 21.69
N PHE A 4 6.42 7.70 20.89
CA PHE A 4 6.38 6.93 19.64
C PHE A 4 6.09 5.44 19.89
N LEU A 5 6.78 4.83 20.87
CA LEU A 5 6.56 3.42 21.23
C LEU A 5 5.14 3.18 21.74
N ARG A 6 4.57 4.14 22.50
CA ARG A 6 3.16 4.10 22.91
C ARG A 6 2.21 4.25 21.71
N GLY A 7 2.56 5.10 20.73
CA GLY A 7 1.80 5.25 19.49
C GLY A 7 1.75 3.96 18.66
N LEU A 8 2.83 3.18 18.61
CA LEU A 8 2.84 1.88 17.93
C LEU A 8 1.90 0.83 18.56
N GLN A 9 1.40 1.07 19.77
CA GLN A 9 0.37 0.23 20.41
C GLN A 9 -1.06 0.69 20.06
N GLN A 10 -1.22 1.83 19.39
CA GLN A 10 -2.51 2.40 19.03
C GLN A 10 -2.82 2.11 17.54
N PRO A 11 -3.86 1.30 17.24
CA PRO A 11 -4.19 0.95 15.87
C PRO A 11 -4.42 2.16 14.96
N GLU A 12 -5.09 3.20 15.46
CA GLU A 12 -5.39 4.38 14.64
C GLU A 12 -4.13 5.19 14.30
N TYR A 13 -3.14 5.22 15.20
CA TYR A 13 -1.85 5.85 14.93
C TYR A 13 -1.08 5.06 13.86
N VAL A 14 -0.97 3.73 14.05
CA VAL A 14 -0.26 2.87 13.10
C VAL A 14 -0.92 2.96 11.72
N HIS A 15 -2.25 2.77 11.64
CA HIS A 15 -3.02 2.90 10.41
C HIS A 15 -2.73 4.24 9.72
N THR A 16 -2.87 5.36 10.42
CA THR A 16 -2.67 6.71 9.83
C THR A 16 -1.26 6.87 9.24
N VAL A 17 -0.23 6.34 9.90
CA VAL A 17 1.16 6.41 9.43
C VAL A 17 1.38 5.58 8.17
N ILE A 18 0.78 4.39 8.08
CA ILE A 18 1.00 3.47 6.95
C ILE A 18 -0.03 3.63 5.82
N ASN A 19 -1.18 4.27 6.08
CA ASN A 19 -2.28 4.47 5.12
C ASN A 19 -1.86 5.17 3.81
N PRO A 20 -0.85 6.07 3.78
CA PRO A 20 -0.37 6.63 2.52
C PRO A 20 0.40 5.62 1.65
N LEU A 21 0.90 4.51 2.21
CA LEU A 21 1.77 3.58 1.48
C LEU A 21 1.10 2.94 0.26
N PRO A 22 -0.13 2.39 0.34
CA PRO A 22 -0.77 1.77 -0.82
C PRO A 22 -1.02 2.76 -1.96
N VAL A 23 -1.27 4.03 -1.67
CA VAL A 23 -1.62 5.02 -2.71
C VAL A 23 -0.39 5.81 -3.17
N TYR A 24 0.31 6.48 -2.27
CA TYR A 24 1.46 7.31 -2.62
C TYR A 24 2.68 6.47 -2.96
N GLY A 25 2.93 5.39 -2.20
CA GLY A 25 4.00 4.45 -2.51
C GLY A 25 3.81 3.80 -3.88
N LEU A 26 2.57 3.43 -4.21
CA LEU A 26 2.23 2.89 -5.53
C LEU A 26 2.41 3.94 -6.63
N GLY A 27 1.96 5.17 -6.41
CA GLY A 27 2.15 6.27 -7.36
C GLY A 27 3.62 6.53 -7.66
N ILE A 28 4.48 6.55 -6.64
CA ILE A 28 5.94 6.70 -6.78
C ILE A 28 6.55 5.52 -7.53
N GLY A 29 6.19 4.28 -7.17
CA GLY A 29 6.68 3.08 -7.84
C GLY A 29 6.28 3.02 -9.32
N LEU A 30 5.04 3.39 -9.63
CA LEU A 30 4.54 3.47 -11.00
C LEU A 30 5.28 4.55 -11.80
N PHE A 31 5.48 5.73 -11.23
CA PHE A 31 6.23 6.80 -11.87
C PHE A 31 7.68 6.39 -12.17
N ALA A 32 8.35 5.73 -11.20
CA ALA A 32 9.68 5.19 -11.40
C ALA A 32 9.72 4.12 -12.49
N LEU A 33 8.71 3.24 -12.57
CA LEU A 33 8.61 2.22 -13.61
C LEU A 33 8.43 2.84 -15.00
N ILE A 34 7.56 3.86 -15.12
CA ILE A 34 7.35 4.60 -16.37
C ILE A 34 8.65 5.25 -16.85
N ILE A 35 9.37 5.93 -15.95
CA ILE A 35 10.68 6.52 -16.27
C ILE A 35 11.66 5.45 -16.74
N ALA A 36 11.75 4.32 -16.02
CA ALA A 36 12.65 3.24 -16.36
C ALA A 36 12.35 2.65 -17.75
N MET A 37 11.07 2.49 -18.09
CA MET A 37 10.62 2.04 -19.42
C MET A 37 10.96 3.07 -20.50
N PHE A 38 10.69 4.35 -20.28
CA PHE A 38 10.98 5.43 -21.24
C PHE A 38 12.49 5.54 -21.52
N LEU A 39 13.31 5.45 -20.48
CA LEU A 39 14.78 5.46 -20.57
C LEU A 39 15.35 4.12 -21.04
N ARG A 40 14.52 3.08 -21.25
CA ARG A 40 14.93 1.71 -21.60
C ARG A 40 15.95 1.12 -20.62
N ASN A 41 15.91 1.56 -19.36
CA ASN A 41 16.84 1.12 -18.32
C ASN A 41 16.31 -0.14 -17.63
N ARG A 42 16.68 -1.30 -18.15
CA ARG A 42 16.27 -2.61 -17.63
C ARG A 42 16.66 -2.81 -16.16
N SER A 43 17.81 -2.27 -15.73
CA SER A 43 18.28 -2.37 -14.35
C SER A 43 17.37 -1.62 -13.37
N ALA A 44 16.67 -0.57 -13.82
CA ALA A 44 15.76 0.22 -12.99
C ALA A 44 14.35 -0.39 -12.86
N HIS A 45 13.98 -1.38 -13.69
CA HIS A 45 12.67 -2.04 -13.60
C HIS A 45 12.50 -2.77 -12.26
N ILE A 46 13.52 -3.49 -11.80
CA ILE A 46 13.44 -4.30 -10.59
C ILE A 46 13.24 -3.44 -9.33
N PRO A 47 14.01 -2.36 -9.09
CA PRO A 47 13.74 -1.45 -7.97
C PRO A 47 12.33 -0.85 -8.02
N ALA A 48 11.87 -0.38 -9.19
CA ALA A 48 10.54 0.19 -9.33
C ALA A 48 9.43 -0.83 -9.03
N LEU A 49 9.54 -2.05 -9.57
CA LEU A 49 8.62 -3.15 -9.26
C LEU A 49 8.65 -3.54 -7.78
N THR A 50 9.81 -3.44 -7.12
CA THR A 50 9.93 -3.72 -5.68
C THR A 50 9.16 -2.68 -4.87
N VAL A 51 9.24 -1.39 -5.22
CA VAL A 51 8.44 -0.33 -4.58
C VAL A 51 6.95 -0.60 -4.78
N ILE A 52 6.52 -0.94 -6.01
CA ILE A 52 5.13 -1.31 -6.31
C ILE A 52 4.68 -2.50 -5.46
N PHE A 53 5.51 -3.55 -5.36
CA PHE A 53 5.22 -4.73 -4.56
C PHE A 53 5.02 -4.37 -3.08
N LEU A 54 5.96 -3.62 -2.49
CA LEU A 54 5.89 -3.23 -1.07
C LEU A 54 4.68 -2.34 -0.79
N ALA A 55 4.41 -1.36 -1.66
CA ALA A 55 3.24 -0.49 -1.56
C ALA A 55 1.94 -1.31 -1.63
N ALA A 56 1.82 -2.22 -2.60
CA ALA A 56 0.63 -3.05 -2.75
C ALA A 56 0.46 -4.03 -1.58
N ALA A 57 1.53 -4.69 -1.13
CA ALA A 57 1.51 -5.59 0.01
C ALA A 57 1.15 -4.87 1.32
N SER A 58 1.50 -3.59 1.46
CA SER A 58 1.15 -2.79 2.64
C SER A 58 -0.35 -2.58 2.82
N ALA A 59 -1.19 -2.83 1.80
CA ALA A 59 -2.64 -2.77 1.94
C ALA A 59 -3.19 -3.73 3.02
N TRP A 60 -2.53 -4.87 3.25
CA TRP A 60 -2.92 -5.81 4.30
C TRP A 60 -2.79 -5.22 5.72
N PRO A 61 -1.59 -4.77 6.17
CA PRO A 61 -1.48 -4.15 7.49
C PRO A 61 -2.29 -2.85 7.58
N VAL A 62 -2.41 -2.07 6.50
CA VAL A 62 -3.26 -0.86 6.47
C VAL A 62 -4.70 -1.21 6.82
N LYS A 63 -5.31 -2.19 6.16
CA LYS A 63 -6.68 -2.63 6.49
C LYS A 63 -6.75 -3.19 7.91
N TYR A 64 -5.83 -4.08 8.29
CA TYR A 64 -5.83 -4.70 9.61
C TYR A 64 -5.86 -3.69 10.77
N TYR A 65 -5.03 -2.65 10.69
CA TYR A 65 -5.03 -1.59 11.70
C TYR A 65 -6.20 -0.62 11.55
N GLY A 66 -6.70 -0.42 10.32
CA GLY A 66 -7.91 0.38 10.05
C GLY A 66 -9.15 -0.22 10.69
N ASP A 67 -9.38 -1.51 10.50
CA ASP A 67 -10.51 -2.25 11.06
C ASP A 67 -10.51 -2.18 12.60
N GLN A 68 -9.34 -2.33 13.23
CA GLN A 68 -9.20 -2.21 14.69
C GLN A 68 -9.37 -0.77 15.20
N ALA A 69 -9.08 0.22 14.37
CA ALA A 69 -9.20 1.63 14.70
C ALA A 69 -10.63 2.15 14.51
N TYR A 70 -11.46 1.46 13.73
CA TYR A 70 -12.72 1.97 13.20
C TYR A 70 -13.64 2.56 14.27
N ASP A 71 -14.05 1.75 15.26
CA ASP A 71 -14.98 2.18 16.32
C ASP A 71 -14.43 3.38 17.11
N ARG A 72 -13.11 3.40 17.33
CA ARG A 72 -12.46 4.47 18.06
C ARG A 72 -12.47 5.77 17.26
N VAL A 73 -12.11 5.71 15.98
CA VAL A 73 -12.14 6.88 15.07
C VAL A 73 -13.59 7.35 14.86
N LEU A 74 -14.55 6.43 14.77
CA LEU A 74 -15.96 6.75 14.70
C LEU A 74 -16.44 7.51 15.95
N SER A 75 -16.03 7.08 17.15
CA SER A 75 -16.43 7.74 18.41
C SER A 75 -15.93 9.19 18.57
N MET A 76 -14.90 9.57 17.82
CA MET A 76 -14.33 10.92 17.83
C MET A 76 -14.74 11.76 16.60
N SER A 77 -15.50 11.19 15.66
CA SER A 77 -15.90 11.85 14.43
C SER A 77 -17.20 12.64 14.60
N ASP A 78 -17.32 13.75 13.90
CA ASP A 78 -18.59 14.42 13.67
C ASP A 78 -19.39 13.72 12.56
N GLU A 79 -20.61 14.18 12.28
CA GLU A 79 -21.48 13.56 11.28
C GLU A 79 -20.82 13.49 9.89
N PRO A 80 -20.22 14.57 9.33
CA PRO A 80 -19.46 14.48 8.09
C PRO A 80 -18.27 13.51 8.15
N GLY A 81 -17.50 13.52 9.25
CA GLY A 81 -16.37 12.63 9.47
C GLY A 81 -16.79 11.15 9.47
N SER A 82 -17.91 10.83 10.11
CA SER A 82 -18.46 9.46 10.13
C SER A 82 -18.85 8.97 8.74
N ALA A 83 -19.43 9.84 7.91
CA ALA A 83 -19.78 9.51 6.52
C ALA A 83 -18.53 9.26 5.65
N TRP A 84 -17.48 10.07 5.83
CA TRP A 84 -16.20 9.85 5.15
C TRP A 84 -15.50 8.57 5.61
N LEU A 85 -15.56 8.26 6.91
CA LEU A 85 -15.00 7.03 7.46
C LEU A 85 -15.69 5.79 6.90
N ALA A 86 -17.02 5.77 6.86
CA ALA A 86 -17.78 4.67 6.26
C ALA A 86 -17.48 4.50 4.77
N ALA A 87 -17.40 5.61 4.01
CA ALA A 87 -17.02 5.56 2.60
C ALA A 87 -15.57 5.13 2.38
N HIS A 88 -14.67 5.40 3.33
CA HIS A 88 -13.29 4.93 3.28
C HIS A 88 -13.21 3.41 3.49
N GLU A 89 -13.91 2.89 4.50
CA GLU A 89 -13.99 1.45 4.79
C GLU A 89 -14.60 0.68 3.60
N ASP A 90 -15.74 1.13 3.06
CA ASP A 90 -16.39 0.48 1.91
C ASP A 90 -15.45 0.38 0.70
N ARG A 91 -14.71 1.45 0.40
CA ARG A 91 -13.71 1.45 -0.67
C ARG A 91 -12.55 0.52 -0.36
N ALA A 92 -12.07 0.49 0.89
CA ALA A 92 -11.00 -0.40 1.29
C ALA A 92 -11.41 -1.87 1.04
N ASP A 93 -12.60 -2.27 1.50
CA ASP A 93 -13.11 -3.63 1.34
C ASP A 93 -13.33 -4.01 -0.13
N LYS A 94 -13.90 -3.10 -0.91
CA LYS A 94 -14.14 -3.33 -2.33
C LYS A 94 -12.87 -3.50 -3.15
N PHE A 95 -11.82 -2.72 -2.85
CA PHE A 95 -10.63 -2.63 -3.71
C PHE A 95 -9.41 -3.37 -3.16
N ILE A 96 -9.43 -3.90 -1.95
CA ILE A 96 -8.24 -4.55 -1.36
C ILE A 96 -7.69 -5.71 -2.21
N TRP A 97 -8.57 -6.46 -2.86
CA TRP A 97 -8.18 -7.55 -3.75
C TRP A 97 -7.35 -7.09 -4.95
N SER A 98 -7.58 -5.87 -5.44
CA SER A 98 -6.76 -5.27 -6.50
C SER A 98 -5.31 -5.08 -6.06
N PHE A 99 -5.09 -4.71 -4.80
CA PHE A 99 -3.74 -4.59 -4.24
C PHE A 99 -3.07 -5.96 -4.09
N TYR A 100 -3.80 -6.98 -3.64
CA TYR A 100 -3.24 -8.33 -3.52
C TYR A 100 -2.87 -8.93 -4.89
N LEU A 101 -3.74 -8.76 -5.88
CA LEU A 101 -3.45 -9.16 -7.25
C LEU A 101 -2.22 -8.41 -7.78
N LEU A 102 -2.14 -7.11 -7.57
CA LEU A 102 -1.00 -6.30 -8.01
C LEU A 102 0.31 -6.72 -7.32
N ALA A 103 0.28 -7.02 -6.02
CA ALA A 103 1.43 -7.54 -5.30
C ALA A 103 1.89 -8.88 -5.91
N ALA A 104 0.98 -9.80 -6.21
CA ALA A 104 1.29 -11.07 -6.84
C ALA A 104 1.89 -10.89 -8.26
N VAL A 105 1.32 -9.99 -9.06
CA VAL A 105 1.83 -9.65 -10.40
C VAL A 105 3.23 -9.03 -10.32
N ALA A 106 3.44 -8.07 -9.42
CA ALA A 106 4.75 -7.43 -9.22
C ALA A 106 5.80 -8.44 -8.75
N ALA A 107 5.48 -9.30 -7.78
CA ALA A 107 6.37 -10.38 -7.34
C ALA A 107 6.74 -11.32 -8.50
N THR A 108 5.76 -11.69 -9.32
CA THR A 108 5.97 -12.53 -10.52
C THR A 108 6.90 -11.85 -11.53
N ALA A 109 6.68 -10.56 -11.81
CA ALA A 109 7.52 -9.76 -12.71
C ALA A 109 8.96 -9.58 -12.19
N ILE A 110 9.17 -9.60 -10.87
CA ILE A 110 10.49 -9.55 -10.24
C ILE A 110 11.21 -10.90 -10.36
N VAL A 111 10.49 -12.02 -10.19
CA VAL A 111 11.08 -13.37 -10.10
C VAL A 111 11.26 -14.04 -11.46
N LEU A 112 10.28 -13.94 -12.37
CA LEU A 112 10.31 -14.67 -13.64
C LEU A 112 11.53 -14.36 -14.52
N PRO A 113 11.91 -13.09 -14.75
CA PRO A 113 13.07 -12.78 -15.60
C PRO A 113 14.39 -13.32 -15.03
N ARG A 114 14.48 -13.50 -13.70
CA ARG A 114 15.65 -14.10 -13.04
C ARG A 114 15.72 -15.61 -13.26
N LYS A 115 14.58 -16.30 -13.29
CA LYS A 115 14.50 -17.74 -13.55
C LYS A 115 14.61 -18.08 -15.04
N PHE A 116 14.12 -17.20 -15.91
CA PHE A 116 14.10 -17.40 -17.35
C PHE A 116 14.61 -16.15 -18.08
N PRO A 117 15.94 -15.94 -18.15
CA PRO A 117 16.52 -14.75 -18.77
C PRO A 117 16.22 -14.58 -20.27
N LYS A 118 15.55 -15.56 -20.92
CA LYS A 118 15.19 -15.54 -22.34
C LYS A 118 13.80 -14.97 -22.65
N ALA A 119 13.07 -14.45 -21.66
CA ALA A 119 11.71 -13.92 -21.84
C ALA A 119 11.58 -12.38 -21.80
N ALA A 120 12.70 -11.63 -21.91
CA ALA A 120 12.73 -10.17 -21.73
C ALA A 120 13.34 -9.41 -22.92
#